data_AF-D7DUV8-F1
#
_entry.id   AF-D7DUV8-F1
#
_cell.length_a   1.000
_cell.length_b   1.000
_cell.length_c   1.000
_cell.angle_alpha   90.00
_cell.angle_beta   90.00
_cell.angle_gamma   90.00
#
_symmetry.space_group_name_H-M   'P 1'
#
loop_
_entity.id
_entity.type
_entity.pdbx_description
1 polymer ?
#
loop_
_entity_poly.entity_id
_entity_poly.type
_entity_poly.pdbx_seq_one_letter_code
_entity_poly.pdbx_strand_id
1 'polypeptide(L)'
;MLIVLKLGGSILCDKNIPYSVKWDNLSTICKEIKQFFDEKQLHSKGSEKPKLIIIHGGGSFGHPVAKKHIIKDENGNSKFINMETGYWEIQKAMRKFNDIIISELQNYGISAVSIQPSSFIMFKKEGLHFDLEVVKRMLEKDLVPVIHGDIVLDELNEYKIFSGDHALPYLSIELKPDLSLHASDVNGVWDENKHIIELISSNNIENVKKALSSSSKEDVTGGMYLKVMECFNSGVKSIIFNGNTAGNIYKAMSNNVDGTIIEK
;
A
#
# COMPACT_ATOMS: atom_id res chain seq x y z
N MET A 1 -9.10 13.67 -11.37
CA MET A 1 -8.48 12.33 -11.34
C MET A 1 -7.92 12.08 -9.94
N LEU A 2 -8.24 10.95 -9.33
CA LEU A 2 -7.71 10.49 -8.04
C LEU A 2 -6.92 9.19 -8.25
N ILE A 3 -5.74 9.12 -7.66
CA ILE A 3 -4.86 7.94 -7.65
C ILE A 3 -4.62 7.53 -6.20
N VAL A 4 -4.69 6.23 -5.93
CA VAL A 4 -4.19 5.65 -4.69
C VAL A 4 -2.99 4.77 -5.03
N LEU A 5 -1.81 5.14 -4.53
CA LEU A 5 -0.54 4.46 -4.81
C LEU A 5 0.00 3.78 -3.54
N LYS A 6 0.00 2.45 -3.53
CA LYS A 6 0.68 1.66 -2.51
C LYS A 6 2.13 1.40 -2.90
N LEU A 7 3.04 1.82 -2.04
CA LEU A 7 4.47 1.51 -2.08
C LEU A 7 4.76 0.33 -1.14
N GLY A 8 5.07 -0.82 -1.73
CA GLY A 8 5.43 -2.03 -0.98
C GLY A 8 6.64 -1.81 -0.06
N GLY A 9 6.64 -2.44 1.12
CA GLY A 9 7.81 -2.34 2.00
C GLY A 9 9.11 -2.82 1.32
N SER A 10 9.03 -3.82 0.45
CA SER A 10 10.19 -4.37 -0.27
C SER A 10 10.84 -3.42 -1.27
N ILE A 11 10.12 -2.41 -1.78
CA ILE A 11 10.71 -1.40 -2.67
C ILE A 11 11.33 -0.24 -1.88
N LEU A 12 10.97 -0.07 -0.61
CA LEU A 12 11.44 1.03 0.24
C LEU A 12 12.55 0.63 1.22
N CYS A 13 12.65 -0.65 1.57
CA CYS A 13 13.63 -1.15 2.53
C CYS A 13 14.03 -2.60 2.25
N ASP A 14 15.07 -3.07 2.92
CA ASP A 14 15.44 -4.48 2.99
C ASP A 14 14.88 -5.09 4.28
N LYS A 15 13.95 -6.06 4.14
CA LYS A 15 13.29 -6.73 5.28
C LYS A 15 14.28 -7.48 6.18
N ASN A 16 15.46 -7.83 5.67
CA ASN A 16 16.49 -8.56 6.41
C ASN A 16 17.41 -7.63 7.23
N ILE A 17 17.38 -6.33 6.97
CA ILE A 17 18.22 -5.34 7.63
C ILE A 17 17.29 -4.37 8.39
N PRO A 18 17.09 -4.53 9.72
CA PRO A 18 16.24 -3.65 10.50
C PRO A 18 16.60 -2.17 10.33
N TYR A 19 15.57 -1.32 10.19
CA TYR A 19 15.71 0.13 9.99
C TYR A 19 16.45 0.55 8.71
N SER A 20 16.60 -0.34 7.73
CA SER A 20 17.17 -0.01 6.42
C SER A 20 16.23 0.83 5.55
N VAL A 21 16.82 1.67 4.69
CA VAL A 21 16.10 2.44 3.67
C VAL A 21 16.84 2.26 2.35
N LYS A 22 16.09 1.96 1.28
CA LYS A 22 16.60 1.95 -0.09
C LYS A 22 16.57 3.37 -0.65
N TRP A 23 17.51 4.21 -0.23
CA TRP A 23 17.53 5.65 -0.55
C TRP A 23 17.44 5.93 -2.05
N ASP A 24 18.21 5.23 -2.88
CA ASP A 24 18.19 5.43 -4.33
C ASP A 24 16.80 5.14 -4.93
N ASN A 25 16.13 4.08 -4.45
CA ASN A 25 14.81 3.73 -4.94
C ASN A 25 13.74 4.71 -4.44
N LEU A 26 13.80 5.12 -3.16
CA LEU A 26 12.90 6.14 -2.61
C LEU A 26 13.03 7.47 -3.36
N SER A 27 14.26 7.94 -3.60
CA SER A 27 14.56 9.15 -4.37
C SER A 27 14.02 9.04 -5.81
N THR A 28 14.20 7.88 -6.46
CA THR A 28 13.66 7.61 -7.80
C THR A 28 12.13 7.67 -7.82
N ILE A 29 11.46 7.04 -6.85
CA ILE A 29 9.99 7.08 -6.70
C ILE A 29 9.51 8.53 -6.54
N CYS A 30 10.13 9.31 -5.64
CA CYS A 30 9.75 10.71 -5.41
C CYS A 30 9.93 11.56 -6.68
N LYS A 31 11.03 11.38 -7.40
CA LYS A 31 11.28 12.05 -8.69
C LYS A 31 10.21 11.72 -9.73
N GLU A 32 9.82 10.46 -9.85
CA GLU A 32 8.80 10.02 -10.81
C GLU A 32 7.40 10.54 -10.47
N ILE A 33 7.02 10.56 -9.19
CA ILE A 33 5.78 11.18 -8.73
C ILE A 33 5.77 12.67 -9.07
N LYS A 34 6.89 13.36 -8.80
CA LYS A 34 7.03 14.79 -9.11
C LYS A 34 6.93 15.06 -10.61
N GLN A 35 7.61 14.27 -11.44
CA GLN A 35 7.52 14.35 -12.89
C GLN A 35 6.07 14.24 -13.39
N PHE A 36 5.31 13.27 -12.87
CA PHE A 36 3.90 13.11 -13.22
C PHE A 36 3.09 14.38 -12.92
N PHE A 37 3.26 14.97 -11.72
CA PHE A 37 2.58 16.21 -11.35
C PHE A 37 2.96 17.38 -12.26
N ASP A 38 4.24 17.55 -12.56
CA ASP A 38 4.75 18.65 -13.40
C ASP A 38 4.18 18.58 -14.81
N GLU A 39 4.19 17.39 -15.41
CA GLU A 39 3.61 17.19 -16.75
C GLU A 39 2.10 17.43 -16.76
N LYS A 40 1.37 16.91 -15.77
CA LYS A 40 -0.08 17.16 -15.69
C LYS A 40 -0.38 18.64 -15.49
N GLN A 41 0.43 19.38 -14.73
CA GLN A 41 0.29 20.82 -14.56
C GLN A 41 0.51 21.59 -15.87
N LEU A 42 1.51 21.22 -16.67
CA LEU A 42 1.80 21.87 -17.96
C LEU A 42 0.66 21.69 -18.98
N HIS A 43 0.00 20.53 -18.96
CA HIS A 43 -1.07 20.20 -19.90
C HIS A 43 -2.47 20.58 -19.41
N SER A 44 -2.63 21.06 -18.17
CA SER A 44 -3.91 21.43 -17.55
C SER A 44 -4.17 22.93 -17.61
N LYS A 45 -4.41 23.49 -18.81
CA LYS A 45 -5.02 24.83 -18.91
C LYS A 45 -6.48 24.76 -18.48
N GLY A 46 -6.72 24.78 -17.16
CA GLY A 46 -8.05 24.84 -16.54
C GLY A 46 -8.66 23.52 -16.06
N SER A 47 -7.93 22.40 -16.13
CA SER A 47 -8.38 21.15 -15.49
C SER A 47 -7.87 21.03 -14.06
N GLU A 48 -8.66 20.34 -13.23
CA GLU A 48 -8.30 20.07 -11.83
C GLU A 48 -7.02 19.23 -11.76
N LYS A 49 -6.11 19.61 -10.84
CA LYS A 49 -4.88 18.84 -10.61
C LYS A 49 -5.22 17.40 -10.22
N PRO A 50 -4.41 16.42 -10.65
CA PRO A 50 -4.56 15.07 -10.15
C PRO A 50 -4.40 15.05 -8.63
N LYS A 51 -5.18 14.20 -7.96
CA LYS A 51 -5.15 13.98 -6.51
C LYS A 51 -4.45 12.64 -6.25
N LEU A 52 -3.66 12.57 -5.18
CA LEU A 52 -2.88 11.40 -4.84
C LEU A 52 -3.00 11.07 -3.35
N ILE A 53 -3.24 9.80 -3.05
CA ILE A 53 -3.00 9.21 -1.73
C ILE A 53 -1.85 8.22 -1.87
N ILE A 54 -0.88 8.28 -0.96
CA ILE A 54 0.21 7.31 -0.88
C ILE A 54 -0.03 6.40 0.31
N ILE A 55 0.21 5.11 0.12
CA ILE A 55 0.19 4.10 1.17
C ILE A 55 1.57 3.46 1.26
N HIS A 56 2.12 3.25 2.44
CA HIS A 56 3.33 2.41 2.58
C HIS A 56 3.23 1.39 3.71
N GLY A 57 3.93 0.27 3.56
CA GLY A 57 3.99 -0.77 4.59
C GLY A 57 4.93 -0.43 5.75
N GLY A 58 4.98 -1.32 6.75
CA GLY A 58 5.89 -1.17 7.91
C GLY A 58 7.36 -1.49 7.64
N GLY A 59 7.65 -2.19 6.54
CA GLY A 59 9.03 -2.45 6.11
C GLY A 59 9.93 -3.07 7.19
N SER A 60 11.21 -2.73 7.16
CA SER A 60 12.22 -3.13 8.14
C SER A 60 12.15 -2.34 9.45
N PHE A 61 11.16 -1.45 9.60
CA PHE A 61 10.95 -0.64 10.81
C PHE A 61 9.90 -1.30 11.72
N GLY A 62 8.68 -1.49 11.20
CA GLY A 62 7.56 -2.05 11.97
C GLY A 62 7.72 -3.54 12.27
N HIS A 63 8.09 -4.36 11.27
CA HIS A 63 8.12 -5.82 11.44
C HIS A 63 9.07 -6.29 12.54
N PRO A 64 10.33 -5.81 12.62
CA PRO A 64 11.25 -6.27 13.66
C PRO A 64 10.81 -5.85 15.06
N VAL A 65 10.12 -4.71 15.20
CA VAL A 65 9.61 -4.24 16.50
C VAL A 65 8.36 -5.02 16.89
N ALA A 66 7.36 -5.14 16.01
CA ALA A 66 6.14 -5.88 16.28
C ALA A 66 6.41 -7.35 16.65
N LYS A 67 7.38 -8.00 15.99
CA LYS A 67 7.78 -9.39 16.30
C LYS A 67 8.22 -9.60 17.76
N LYS A 68 8.77 -8.59 18.43
CA LYS A 68 9.17 -8.68 19.85
C LYS A 68 7.97 -8.81 20.79
N HIS A 69 6.81 -8.34 20.34
CA HIS A 69 5.58 -8.31 21.11
C HIS A 69 4.58 -9.39 20.66
N ILE A 70 4.97 -10.32 19.78
CA ILE A 70 4.08 -11.38 19.30
C ILE A 70 4.60 -12.73 19.77
N ILE A 71 3.74 -13.49 20.45
CA ILE A 71 3.98 -14.89 20.79
C ILE A 71 2.96 -15.80 20.11
N LYS A 72 3.22 -17.10 20.14
CA LYS A 72 2.27 -18.13 19.75
C LYS A 72 1.55 -18.65 20.99
N ASP A 73 0.23 -18.68 20.96
CA ASP A 73 -0.57 -19.33 21.99
C ASP A 73 -0.53 -20.87 21.85
N GLU A 74 -1.20 -21.57 22.77
CA GLU A 74 -1.28 -23.03 22.79
C GLU A 74 -1.92 -23.65 21.53
N ASN A 75 -2.70 -22.86 20.79
CA ASN A 75 -3.36 -23.24 19.55
C ASN A 75 -2.56 -22.80 18.30
N GLY A 76 -1.37 -22.21 18.48
CA GLY A 76 -0.54 -21.71 17.38
C GLY A 76 -0.99 -20.36 16.79
N ASN A 77 -1.94 -19.67 17.42
CA ASN A 77 -2.36 -18.34 16.99
C ASN A 77 -1.38 -17.28 17.50
N SER A 78 -1.18 -16.23 16.70
CA SER A 78 -0.34 -15.11 17.10
C SER A 78 -1.10 -14.21 18.08
N LYS A 79 -0.49 -13.89 19.22
CA LYS A 79 -1.04 -12.99 20.24
C LYS A 79 -0.04 -11.90 20.61
N PHE A 80 -0.52 -10.68 20.76
CA PHE A 80 0.28 -9.56 21.24
C PHE A 80 0.47 -9.61 22.76
N ILE A 81 1.67 -9.25 23.23
CA ILE A 81 2.08 -9.21 24.64
C ILE A 81 2.86 -7.94 24.95
N ASN A 82 2.89 -7.56 26.23
CA ASN A 82 3.62 -6.40 26.76
C ASN A 82 3.29 -5.10 25.97
N MET A 83 1.99 -4.89 25.69
CA MET A 83 1.53 -3.81 24.81
C MET A 83 1.44 -2.46 25.51
N GLU A 84 1.54 -2.43 26.85
CA GLU A 84 1.72 -1.21 27.63
C GLU A 84 2.95 -0.42 27.19
N THR A 85 4.01 -1.09 26.73
CA THR A 85 5.16 -0.45 26.05
C THR A 85 5.15 -0.73 24.54
N GLY A 86 4.76 -1.95 24.13
CA GLY A 86 4.84 -2.40 22.74
C GLY A 86 4.02 -1.57 21.76
N TYR A 87 2.87 -1.05 22.19
CA TYR A 87 2.05 -0.18 21.33
C TYR A 87 2.83 1.07 20.92
N TRP A 88 3.44 1.76 21.90
CA TRP A 88 4.29 2.93 21.65
C TRP A 88 5.55 2.57 20.85
N GLU A 89 6.20 1.43 21.14
CA GLU A 89 7.41 1.04 20.42
C GLU A 89 7.15 0.83 18.93
N ILE A 90 6.04 0.16 18.58
CA ILE A 90 5.64 -0.03 17.19
C ILE A 90 5.28 1.31 16.55
N GLN A 91 4.44 2.12 17.21
CA GLN A 91 4.09 3.47 16.73
C GLN A 91 5.33 4.33 16.46
N LYS A 92 6.30 4.33 17.38
CA LYS A 92 7.55 5.09 17.26
C LYS A 92 8.36 4.66 16.04
N ALA A 93 8.48 3.34 15.80
CA ALA A 93 9.18 2.82 14.64
C ALA A 93 8.47 3.20 13.33
N MET A 94 7.14 3.11 13.30
CA MET A 94 6.33 3.49 12.15
C MET A 94 6.39 4.99 11.85
N ARG A 95 6.30 5.83 12.87
CA ARG A 95 6.47 7.29 12.75
C ARG A 95 7.83 7.64 12.16
N LYS A 96 8.90 6.99 12.62
CA LYS A 96 10.25 7.23 12.07
C LYS A 96 10.34 6.90 10.58
N PHE A 97 9.74 5.79 10.15
CA PHE A 97 9.78 5.41 8.74
C PHE A 97 8.94 6.34 7.87
N ASN A 98 7.74 6.69 8.34
CA ASN A 98 6.85 7.62 7.67
C ASN A 98 7.47 9.02 7.54
N ASP A 99 8.16 9.51 8.58
CA ASP A 99 8.85 10.80 8.55
C ASP A 99 9.97 10.85 7.48
N ILE A 100 10.72 9.76 7.32
CA ILE A 100 11.72 9.63 6.25
C ILE A 100 11.06 9.76 4.86
N ILE A 101 9.95 9.04 4.64
CA ILE A 101 9.26 9.02 3.35
C ILE A 101 8.64 10.40 3.06
N ILE A 102 7.96 11.00 4.04
CA ILE A 102 7.35 12.33 3.90
C ILE A 102 8.41 13.39 3.65
N SER A 103 9.52 13.36 4.40
CA SER A 103 10.62 14.31 4.22
C SER A 103 11.18 14.23 2.80
N GLU A 104 11.37 13.03 2.27
CA GLU A 104 11.86 12.87 0.90
C GLU A 104 10.84 13.35 -0.14
N LEU A 105 9.55 13.03 0.01
CA LEU A 105 8.50 13.58 -0.85
C LEU A 105 8.50 15.12 -0.84
N GLN A 106 8.61 15.72 0.35
CA GLN A 106 8.66 17.18 0.54
C GLN A 106 9.92 17.80 -0.09
N ASN A 107 11.08 17.13 -0.02
CA ASN A 107 12.31 17.58 -0.69
C ASN A 107 12.14 17.68 -2.22
N TYR A 108 11.27 16.85 -2.82
CA TYR A 108 10.88 16.93 -4.23
C TYR A 108 9.71 17.89 -4.52
N GLY A 109 9.26 18.65 -3.51
CA GLY A 109 8.17 19.61 -3.64
C GLY A 109 6.77 18.96 -3.71
N ILE A 110 6.63 17.73 -3.23
CA ILE A 110 5.34 17.06 -3.09
C ILE A 110 4.79 17.40 -1.70
N SER A 111 3.59 18.01 -1.64
CA SER A 111 2.92 18.44 -0.40
C SER A 111 2.38 17.27 0.43
N ALA A 112 3.26 16.33 0.79
CA ALA A 112 2.95 15.11 1.52
C ALA A 112 2.65 15.40 3.00
N VAL A 113 1.58 14.81 3.52
CA VAL A 113 1.16 14.97 4.93
C VAL A 113 0.86 13.62 5.57
N SER A 114 1.18 13.50 6.86
CA SER A 114 1.06 12.23 7.58
C SER A 114 -0.37 11.91 8.00
N ILE A 115 -0.79 10.66 7.78
CA ILE A 115 -1.97 10.05 8.40
C ILE A 115 -1.50 8.85 9.22
N GLN A 116 -1.60 8.92 10.55
CA GLN A 116 -1.14 7.87 11.47
C GLN A 116 -2.33 6.99 11.91
N PRO A 117 -2.46 5.74 11.41
CA PRO A 117 -3.63 4.91 11.69
C PRO A 117 -3.85 4.56 13.15
N SER A 118 -2.78 4.31 13.91
CA SER A 118 -2.86 3.97 15.33
C SER A 118 -3.64 4.98 16.18
N SER A 119 -3.79 6.22 15.71
CA SER A 119 -4.50 7.26 16.46
C SER A 119 -6.03 7.20 16.32
N PHE A 120 -6.59 6.52 15.31
CA PHE A 120 -8.03 6.60 15.03
C PHE A 120 -8.64 5.45 14.20
N ILE A 121 -7.84 4.61 13.54
CA ILE A 121 -8.33 3.46 12.79
C ILE A 121 -8.54 2.28 13.73
N MET A 122 -9.63 1.55 13.52
CA MET A 122 -9.98 0.37 14.32
C MET A 122 -10.55 -0.74 13.43
N PHE A 123 -10.16 -1.98 13.68
CA PHE A 123 -10.83 -3.13 13.06
C PHE A 123 -12.21 -3.37 13.68
N LYS A 124 -13.20 -3.60 12.84
CA LYS A 124 -14.58 -3.96 13.21
C LYS A 124 -14.92 -5.36 12.69
N LYS A 125 -15.98 -5.97 13.19
CA LYS A 125 -16.48 -7.27 12.69
C LYS A 125 -16.62 -7.32 11.17
N GLU A 126 -17.09 -6.22 10.59
CA GLU A 126 -17.44 -6.13 9.17
C GLU A 126 -16.46 -5.25 8.36
N GLY A 127 -15.25 -5.02 8.87
CA GLY A 127 -14.20 -4.29 8.14
C GLY A 127 -13.40 -3.33 9.00
N LEU A 128 -13.35 -2.06 8.59
CA LEU A 128 -12.56 -1.01 9.24
C LEU A 128 -13.44 0.18 9.59
N HIS A 129 -13.27 0.69 10.81
CA HIS A 129 -13.62 2.06 11.13
C HIS A 129 -12.42 2.94 10.76
N PHE A 130 -12.55 3.70 9.67
CA PHE A 130 -11.56 4.64 9.18
C PHE A 130 -12.29 5.87 8.63
N ASP A 131 -12.35 6.94 9.44
CA ASP A 131 -12.92 8.20 9.01
C ASP A 131 -12.04 8.89 7.94
N LEU A 132 -12.62 9.10 6.76
CA LEU A 132 -11.95 9.70 5.60
C LEU A 132 -12.26 11.19 5.41
N GLU A 133 -13.05 11.82 6.28
CA GLU A 133 -13.46 13.22 6.12
C GLU A 133 -12.25 14.16 6.03
N VAL A 134 -11.28 13.99 6.93
CA VAL A 134 -10.04 14.79 6.92
C VAL A 134 -9.19 14.48 5.68
N VAL A 135 -9.11 13.21 5.28
CA VAL A 135 -8.38 12.80 4.07
C VAL A 135 -8.97 13.46 2.82
N LYS A 136 -10.30 13.48 2.69
CA LYS A 136 -11.01 14.14 1.58
C LYS A 136 -10.72 15.64 1.54
N ARG A 137 -10.79 16.32 2.68
CA ARG A 137 -10.48 17.76 2.79
C ARG A 137 -9.01 18.08 2.47
N MET A 138 -8.09 17.18 2.83
CA MET A 138 -6.68 17.32 2.43
C MET A 138 -6.53 17.26 0.90
N LEU A 139 -7.20 16.32 0.25
CA LEU A 139 -7.19 16.23 -1.22
C LEU A 139 -7.78 17.48 -1.87
N GLU A 140 -8.89 18.02 -1.36
CA GLU A 140 -9.47 19.29 -1.84
C GLU A 140 -8.47 20.47 -1.78
N LYS A 141 -7.51 20.42 -0.85
CA LYS A 141 -6.44 21.42 -0.68
C LYS A 141 -5.14 21.09 -1.42
N ASP A 142 -5.17 20.15 -2.36
CA ASP A 142 -4.00 19.69 -3.12
C ASP A 142 -2.88 19.08 -2.24
N LEU A 143 -3.20 18.63 -1.03
CA LEU A 143 -2.26 17.88 -0.20
C LEU A 143 -2.23 16.41 -0.64
N VAL A 144 -1.12 15.73 -0.35
CA VAL A 144 -0.94 14.29 -0.62
C VAL A 144 -0.93 13.53 0.72
N PRO A 145 -2.06 12.94 1.14
CA PRO A 145 -2.10 12.12 2.34
C PRO A 145 -1.21 10.87 2.19
N VAL A 146 -0.34 10.66 3.17
CA VAL A 146 0.54 9.48 3.28
C VAL A 146 0.06 8.65 4.47
N ILE A 147 -0.49 7.47 4.18
CA ILE A 147 -1.02 6.51 5.15
C ILE A 147 -0.03 5.36 5.26
N HIS A 148 0.27 4.91 6.47
CA HIS A 148 1.25 3.84 6.67
C HIS A 148 0.68 2.65 7.42
N GLY A 149 1.30 1.47 7.30
CA GLY A 149 0.99 0.36 8.19
C GLY A 149 1.23 0.75 9.65
N ASP A 150 0.43 0.25 10.59
CA ASP A 150 0.56 0.62 12.00
C ASP A 150 -0.10 -0.40 12.93
N ILE A 151 0.19 -0.30 14.23
CA ILE A 151 -0.54 -1.01 15.26
C ILE A 151 -1.87 -0.32 15.52
N VAL A 152 -2.98 -1.04 15.57
CA VAL A 152 -4.31 -0.51 15.85
C VAL A 152 -5.05 -1.41 16.82
N LEU A 153 -6.20 -0.97 17.30
CA LEU A 153 -7.13 -1.78 18.08
C LEU A 153 -8.21 -2.39 17.19
N ASP A 154 -8.86 -3.43 17.68
CA ASP A 154 -10.16 -3.87 17.19
C ASP A 154 -11.29 -3.55 18.17
N GLU A 155 -12.53 -3.84 17.78
CA GLU A 155 -13.71 -3.59 18.62
C GLU A 155 -13.77 -4.38 19.93
N LEU A 156 -12.94 -5.41 20.08
CA LEU A 156 -12.81 -6.19 21.30
C LEU A 156 -11.65 -5.69 22.19
N ASN A 157 -11.03 -4.56 21.81
CA ASN A 157 -9.81 -3.99 22.41
C ASN A 157 -8.58 -4.90 22.28
N GLU A 158 -8.56 -5.79 21.29
CA GLU A 158 -7.37 -6.56 20.93
C GLU A 158 -6.51 -5.78 19.94
N TYR A 159 -5.22 -6.12 19.88
CA TYR A 159 -4.26 -5.43 19.03
C TYR A 159 -4.14 -6.10 17.66
N LYS A 160 -4.12 -5.31 16.59
CA LYS A 160 -3.98 -5.79 15.22
C LYS A 160 -3.02 -4.92 14.41
N ILE A 161 -2.38 -5.52 13.41
CA ILE A 161 -1.56 -4.79 12.44
C ILE A 161 -2.46 -4.33 11.28
N PHE A 162 -2.67 -3.02 11.20
CA PHE A 162 -3.17 -2.39 10.00
C PHE A 162 -2.02 -2.31 8.98
N SER A 163 -2.28 -2.69 7.73
CA SER A 163 -1.25 -2.84 6.71
C SER A 163 -1.69 -2.14 5.43
N GLY A 164 -0.76 -1.93 4.50
CA GLY A 164 -1.12 -1.38 3.19
C GLY A 164 -2.06 -2.30 2.38
N ASP A 165 -2.09 -3.60 2.67
CA ASP A 165 -3.06 -4.54 2.07
C ASP A 165 -4.45 -4.39 2.68
N HIS A 166 -4.59 -3.82 3.87
CA HIS A 166 -5.90 -3.39 4.39
C HIS A 166 -6.30 -2.00 3.88
N ALA A 167 -5.33 -1.08 3.82
CA ALA A 167 -5.58 0.32 3.45
C ALA A 167 -6.01 0.48 1.99
N LEU A 168 -5.29 -0.15 1.06
CA LEU A 168 -5.51 0.01 -0.38
C LEU A 168 -6.94 -0.41 -0.79
N PRO A 169 -7.44 -1.63 -0.50
CA PRO A 169 -8.79 -2.01 -0.88
C PRO A 169 -9.86 -1.16 -0.20
N TYR A 170 -9.67 -0.81 1.08
CA TYR A 170 -10.61 0.06 1.80
C TYR A 170 -10.75 1.42 1.10
N LEU A 171 -9.63 2.09 0.82
CA LEU A 171 -9.63 3.38 0.13
C LEU A 171 -10.16 3.27 -1.30
N SER A 172 -9.87 2.17 -2.01
CA SER A 172 -10.39 1.94 -3.36
C SER A 172 -11.90 1.79 -3.37
N ILE A 173 -12.50 1.11 -2.39
CA ILE A 173 -13.95 0.94 -2.27
C ILE A 173 -14.62 2.27 -1.86
N GLU A 174 -14.08 2.94 -0.83
CA GLU A 174 -14.70 4.14 -0.24
C GLU A 174 -14.54 5.40 -1.11
N LEU A 175 -13.42 5.55 -1.80
CA LEU A 175 -13.11 6.75 -2.59
C LEU A 175 -13.28 6.54 -4.09
N LYS A 176 -13.34 5.29 -4.58
CA LYS A 176 -13.46 4.93 -6.00
C LYS A 176 -12.49 5.73 -6.89
N PRO A 177 -11.17 5.65 -6.63
CA PRO A 177 -10.18 6.38 -7.42
C PRO A 177 -10.18 5.91 -8.88
N ASP A 178 -9.66 6.74 -9.79
CA ASP A 178 -9.51 6.37 -11.20
C ASP A 178 -8.47 5.24 -11.38
N LEU A 179 -7.44 5.22 -10.51
CA LEU A 179 -6.39 4.21 -10.50
C LEU A 179 -6.05 3.78 -9.08
N SER A 180 -5.99 2.46 -8.87
CA SER A 180 -5.50 1.81 -7.65
C SER A 180 -4.19 1.07 -7.96
N LEU A 181 -3.07 1.64 -7.54
CA LEU A 181 -1.73 1.21 -7.96
C LEU A 181 -1.01 0.45 -6.85
N HIS A 182 -0.47 -0.71 -7.17
CA HIS A 182 0.27 -1.56 -6.25
C HIS A 182 1.72 -1.74 -6.73
N ALA A 183 2.61 -0.87 -6.28
CA ALA A 183 4.03 -0.97 -6.56
C ALA A 183 4.67 -2.01 -5.62
N SER A 184 5.08 -3.15 -6.19
CA SER A 184 5.71 -4.27 -5.48
C SER A 184 7.11 -4.56 -6.01
N ASP A 185 7.76 -5.58 -5.47
CA ASP A 185 9.02 -6.16 -5.96
C ASP A 185 8.85 -7.22 -7.06
N VAL A 186 7.63 -7.41 -7.58
CA VAL A 186 7.32 -8.35 -8.66
C VAL A 186 6.81 -7.60 -9.90
N ASN A 187 7.03 -8.17 -11.08
CA ASN A 187 6.59 -7.57 -12.35
C ASN A 187 5.07 -7.59 -12.55
N GLY A 188 4.34 -8.46 -11.84
CA GLY A 188 2.91 -8.62 -11.93
C GLY A 188 2.46 -9.92 -11.28
N VAL A 189 1.27 -10.38 -11.65
CA VAL A 189 0.73 -11.69 -11.28
C VAL A 189 1.23 -12.72 -12.30
N TRP A 190 1.81 -13.80 -11.80
CA TRP A 190 2.35 -14.88 -12.64
C TRP A 190 1.28 -15.96 -12.84
N ASP A 191 1.18 -16.49 -14.06
CA ASP A 191 0.43 -17.70 -14.35
C ASP A 191 1.22 -18.97 -13.97
N GLU A 192 0.62 -20.14 -14.18
CA GLU A 192 1.24 -21.44 -13.89
C GLU A 192 2.51 -21.70 -14.73
N ASN A 193 2.65 -21.03 -15.88
CA ASN A 193 3.80 -21.15 -16.79
C ASN A 193 4.88 -20.08 -16.53
N LYS A 194 4.75 -19.28 -15.46
CA LYS A 194 5.63 -18.16 -15.14
C LYS A 194 5.65 -17.08 -16.24
N HIS A 195 4.51 -16.82 -16.86
CA HIS A 195 4.29 -15.60 -17.63
C HIS A 195 3.49 -14.60 -16.82
N ILE A 196 3.70 -13.31 -17.06
CA ILE A 196 2.89 -12.26 -16.44
C ILE A 196 1.51 -12.25 -17.11
N ILE A 197 0.47 -12.30 -16.30
CA ILE A 197 -0.91 -12.11 -16.76
C ILE A 197 -1.09 -10.60 -16.97
N GLU A 198 -1.20 -10.15 -18.22
CA GLU A 198 -1.32 -8.72 -18.53
C GLU A 198 -2.66 -8.14 -18.05
N LEU A 199 -3.75 -8.91 -18.17
CA LEU A 199 -5.10 -8.48 -17.83
C LEU A 199 -5.86 -9.56 -17.06
N ILE A 200 -6.40 -9.20 -15.90
CA ILE A 200 -7.35 -9.98 -15.13
C ILE A 200 -8.71 -9.26 -15.19
N SER A 201 -9.72 -9.96 -15.72
CA SER A 201 -11.08 -9.46 -15.86
C SER A 201 -12.13 -10.50 -15.51
N SER A 202 -13.41 -10.12 -15.55
CA SER A 202 -14.53 -11.05 -15.37
C SER A 202 -14.46 -12.28 -16.29
N ASN A 203 -13.77 -12.17 -17.44
CA ASN A 203 -13.62 -13.27 -18.40
C ASN A 203 -12.63 -14.37 -17.93
N ASN A 204 -11.64 -14.05 -17.11
CA ASN A 204 -10.58 -14.99 -16.73
C ASN A 204 -10.36 -15.13 -15.22
N ILE A 205 -11.05 -14.35 -14.38
CA ILE A 205 -10.86 -14.35 -12.92
C ILE A 205 -11.00 -15.75 -12.29
N GLU A 206 -11.92 -16.58 -12.77
CA GLU A 206 -12.11 -17.94 -12.26
C GLU A 206 -10.92 -18.87 -12.55
N ASN A 207 -10.24 -18.67 -13.69
CA ASN A 207 -9.01 -19.40 -14.00
C ASN A 207 -7.85 -18.91 -13.14
N VAL A 208 -7.74 -17.59 -12.96
CA VAL A 208 -6.72 -16.99 -12.09
C VAL A 208 -6.87 -17.44 -10.64
N LYS A 209 -8.11 -17.49 -10.11
CA LYS A 209 -8.40 -18.02 -8.76
C LYS A 209 -7.91 -19.44 -8.59
N LYS A 210 -8.13 -20.31 -9.59
CA LYS A 210 -7.68 -21.70 -9.56
C LYS A 210 -6.15 -21.80 -9.56
N ALA A 211 -5.48 -21.04 -10.41
CA ALA A 211 -4.01 -21.01 -10.49
C ALA A 211 -3.34 -20.48 -9.20
N LEU A 212 -3.92 -19.44 -8.60
CA LEU A 212 -3.38 -18.84 -7.37
C LEU A 212 -3.71 -19.66 -6.11
N SER A 213 -4.72 -20.53 -6.14
CA SER A 213 -5.05 -21.44 -5.01
C SER A 213 -4.28 -22.76 -5.06
N SER A 214 -3.93 -23.25 -6.27
CA SER A 214 -3.15 -24.48 -6.47
C SER A 214 -1.64 -24.30 -6.22
N SER A 215 -1.11 -23.07 -6.38
CA SER A 215 0.29 -22.70 -6.10
C SER A 215 0.63 -22.55 -4.60
N SER A 216 -0.28 -22.99 -3.72
CA SER A 216 -0.22 -22.95 -2.25
C SER A 216 0.93 -23.72 -1.57
N LYS A 217 1.90 -24.26 -2.33
CA LYS A 217 3.13 -24.84 -1.75
C LYS A 217 4.23 -23.81 -1.47
N GLU A 218 4.24 -22.65 -2.14
CA GLU A 218 5.25 -21.60 -1.92
C GLU A 218 4.66 -20.28 -1.37
N ASP A 219 3.41 -19.92 -1.70
CA ASP A 219 2.71 -18.77 -1.10
C ASP A 219 1.81 -19.21 0.09
N VAL A 220 2.47 -19.62 1.18
CA VAL A 220 1.84 -19.99 2.47
C VAL A 220 1.06 -18.83 3.13
N THR A 221 1.05 -17.64 2.53
CA THR A 221 0.31 -16.47 3.04
C THR A 221 -0.97 -16.16 2.27
N GLY A 222 -1.21 -16.80 1.11
CA GLY A 222 -2.30 -16.44 0.20
C GLY A 222 -2.21 -14.99 -0.28
N GLY A 223 -1.01 -14.38 -0.24
CA GLY A 223 -0.81 -12.95 -0.35
C GLY A 223 -1.08 -12.40 -1.75
N MET A 224 -0.77 -13.17 -2.81
CA MET A 224 -1.13 -12.75 -4.17
C MET A 224 -2.61 -13.00 -4.48
N TYR A 225 -3.15 -14.17 -4.09
CA TYR A 225 -4.58 -14.48 -4.26
C TYR A 225 -5.46 -13.41 -3.63
N LEU A 226 -5.23 -13.10 -2.34
CA LEU A 226 -6.03 -12.10 -1.62
C LEU A 226 -5.94 -10.73 -2.28
N LYS A 227 -4.72 -10.29 -2.64
CA LYS A 227 -4.47 -9.02 -3.32
C LYS A 227 -5.20 -8.90 -4.65
N VAL A 228 -5.15 -9.94 -5.49
CA VAL A 228 -5.88 -9.97 -6.77
C VAL A 228 -7.38 -9.88 -6.53
N MET A 229 -7.90 -10.65 -5.57
CA MET A 229 -9.32 -10.66 -5.25
C MET A 229 -9.80 -9.33 -4.68
N GLU A 230 -9.02 -8.69 -3.81
CA GLU A 230 -9.29 -7.37 -3.26
C GLU A 230 -9.33 -6.30 -4.37
N CYS A 231 -8.33 -6.29 -5.26
CA CYS A 231 -8.31 -5.42 -6.43
C CYS A 231 -9.53 -5.64 -7.32
N PHE A 232 -9.82 -6.89 -7.68
CA PHE A 232 -10.95 -7.24 -8.56
C PHE A 232 -12.30 -6.88 -7.94
N ASN A 233 -12.50 -7.19 -6.65
CA ASN A 233 -13.75 -6.92 -5.95
C ASN A 233 -14.00 -5.45 -5.66
N SER A 234 -12.93 -4.62 -5.62
CA SER A 234 -13.08 -3.16 -5.46
C SER A 234 -13.83 -2.51 -6.64
N GLY A 235 -13.84 -3.15 -7.81
CA GLY A 235 -14.43 -2.61 -9.04
C GLY A 235 -13.66 -1.42 -9.61
N VAL A 236 -12.48 -1.11 -9.07
CA VAL A 236 -11.59 -0.04 -9.52
C VAL A 236 -10.48 -0.62 -10.37
N LYS A 237 -10.14 0.07 -11.47
CA LYS A 237 -8.99 -0.29 -12.29
C LYS A 237 -7.72 -0.28 -11.44
N SER A 238 -7.17 -1.47 -11.25
CA SER A 238 -6.00 -1.68 -10.41
C SER A 238 -4.82 -2.18 -11.25
N ILE A 239 -3.59 -1.83 -10.84
CA ILE A 239 -2.38 -2.31 -11.52
C ILE A 239 -1.37 -2.81 -10.49
N ILE A 240 -0.92 -4.05 -10.64
CA ILE A 240 0.20 -4.62 -9.88
C ILE A 240 1.43 -4.62 -10.77
N PHE A 241 2.50 -3.96 -10.34
CA PHE A 241 3.70 -3.75 -11.15
C PHE A 241 4.97 -3.64 -10.28
N ASN A 242 6.14 -3.71 -10.93
CA ASN A 242 7.42 -3.62 -10.23
C ASN A 242 7.81 -2.16 -9.97
N GLY A 243 7.87 -1.77 -8.71
CA GLY A 243 8.28 -0.44 -8.24
C GLY A 243 9.78 -0.27 -7.99
N ASN A 244 10.62 -1.29 -8.27
CA ASN A 244 12.08 -1.12 -8.30
C ASN A 244 12.59 -0.72 -9.70
N THR A 245 11.76 -0.88 -10.74
CA THR A 245 12.15 -0.54 -12.11
C THR A 245 11.95 0.96 -12.33
N ALA A 246 13.03 1.67 -12.62
CA ALA A 246 12.97 3.09 -12.92
C ALA A 246 12.01 3.39 -14.10
N GLY A 247 11.21 4.45 -13.94
CA GLY A 247 10.15 4.88 -14.84
C GLY A 247 8.79 4.24 -14.58
N ASN A 248 8.71 3.14 -13.80
CA ASN A 248 7.44 2.42 -13.64
C ASN A 248 6.43 3.15 -12.76
N ILE A 249 6.84 3.92 -11.76
CA ILE A 249 5.89 4.70 -10.94
C ILE A 249 5.23 5.76 -11.80
N TYR A 250 6.03 6.52 -12.56
CA TYR A 250 5.53 7.53 -13.49
C TYR A 250 4.60 6.92 -14.55
N LYS A 251 5.03 5.81 -15.18
CA LYS A 251 4.21 5.08 -16.18
C LYS A 251 2.90 4.57 -15.57
N ALA A 252 2.94 4.07 -14.34
CA ALA A 252 1.76 3.52 -13.66
C ALA A 252 0.73 4.61 -13.36
N MET A 253 1.20 5.76 -12.85
CA MET A 253 0.35 6.95 -12.63
C MET A 253 -0.22 7.50 -13.94
N SER A 254 0.48 7.29 -15.05
CA SER A 254 0.02 7.59 -16.41
C SER A 254 -0.81 6.48 -17.07
N ASN A 255 -1.12 5.39 -16.35
CA ASN A 255 -1.83 4.21 -16.85
C ASN A 255 -1.18 3.57 -18.10
N ASN A 256 0.16 3.46 -18.09
CA ASN A 256 0.97 2.96 -19.21
C ASN A 256 2.18 2.12 -18.73
N VAL A 257 2.04 1.42 -17.60
CA VAL A 257 3.10 0.56 -17.05
C VAL A 257 2.88 -0.89 -17.45
N ASP A 258 3.98 -1.61 -17.67
CA ASP A 258 3.96 -3.06 -17.81
C ASP A 258 3.68 -3.70 -16.44
N GLY A 259 2.74 -4.63 -16.42
CA GLY A 259 2.36 -5.38 -15.22
C GLY A 259 1.03 -6.08 -15.40
N THR A 260 0.32 -6.31 -14.31
CA THR A 260 -1.01 -6.92 -14.35
C THR A 260 -2.08 -5.87 -14.08
N ILE A 261 -2.91 -5.61 -15.08
CA ILE A 261 -4.11 -4.79 -14.96
C ILE A 261 -5.24 -5.67 -14.43
N ILE A 262 -6.01 -5.16 -13.48
CA ILE A 262 -7.16 -5.83 -12.89
C ILE A 262 -8.37 -4.89 -13.01
N GLU A 263 -9.39 -5.32 -13.73
CA GLU A 263 -10.63 -4.56 -13.94
C GLU A 263 -11.82 -5.52 -13.99
N LYS A 264 -12.95 -5.14 -13.42
CA LYS A 264 -14.12 -6.02 -13.30
C LYS A 264 -14.98 -5.98 -14.55
#